data_AF-A0AAN6T7U7-F1
#
_entry.id   AF-A0AAN6T7U7-F1
#
_cell.length_a   1.000
_cell.length_b   1.000
_cell.length_c   1.000
_cell.angle_alpha   90.00
_cell.angle_beta   90.00
_cell.angle_gamma   90.00
#
_symmetry.space_group_name_H-M   'P 1'
#
loop_
_entity.id
_entity.type
_entity.pdbx_description
1 polymer ?
#
loop_
_entity_poly.entity_id
_entity_poly.type
_entity_poly.pdbx_seq_one_letter_code
_entity_poly.pdbx_strand_id
1 'polypeptide(L)'
;MSFPADGVEHRTNNLMSVAVIEAPDYNAYSQCVFRSAGDAQVTFTSSISPDGTNLVLVGPPQAIVSVKCEGMCVPNYSDCYANGQPVGPCCNGYCAANKCRPWNLL
;
A
#
# COMPACT_ATOMS: atom_id res chain seq x y z
N MET A 1 14.41 2.05 -1.21
CA MET A 1 14.36 0.75 -1.90
C MET A 1 13.04 0.72 -2.65
N SER A 2 13.02 0.33 -3.93
CA SER A 2 11.77 0.14 -4.67
C SER A 2 11.38 -1.33 -4.63
N PHE A 3 10.07 -1.61 -4.62
CA PHE A 3 9.53 -2.97 -4.67
C PHE A 3 8.65 -3.10 -5.92
N PRO A 4 8.78 -4.17 -6.72
CA PRO A 4 8.00 -4.33 -7.95
C PRO A 4 6.52 -4.57 -7.64
N ALA A 5 5.66 -3.86 -8.37
CA ALA A 5 4.21 -4.09 -8.41
C ALA A 5 3.85 -4.71 -9.76
N ASP A 6 4.20 -5.98 -9.96
CA ASP A 6 4.01 -6.72 -11.22
C ASP A 6 3.00 -7.86 -11.06
N GLY A 7 2.31 -7.95 -9.93
CA GLY A 7 1.38 -9.02 -9.60
C GLY A 7 2.08 -10.34 -9.24
N VAL A 8 3.41 -10.37 -9.16
CA VAL A 8 4.21 -11.54 -8.78
C VAL A 8 4.64 -11.41 -7.31
N GLU A 9 4.75 -12.54 -6.63
CA GLU A 9 5.28 -12.58 -5.27
C GLU A 9 6.81 -12.50 -5.29
N HIS A 10 7.38 -11.54 -4.57
CA HIS A 10 8.82 -11.36 -4.43
C HIS A 10 9.24 -11.53 -2.98
N ARG A 11 10.37 -12.21 -2.77
CA ARG A 11 10.97 -12.35 -1.45
C ARG A 11 11.62 -11.04 -1.04
N THR A 12 11.38 -10.63 0.20
CA THR A 12 12.02 -9.45 0.79
C THR A 12 13.47 -9.72 1.18
N ASN A 13 13.79 -11.00 1.45
CA ASN A 13 15.05 -11.44 2.05
C ASN A 13 15.41 -10.65 3.32
N ASN A 14 14.38 -10.24 4.07
CA ASN A 14 14.54 -9.49 5.31
C ASN A 14 14.19 -10.39 6.51
N LEU A 15 15.14 -10.51 7.45
CA LEU A 15 14.95 -11.25 8.71
C LEU A 15 14.64 -10.32 9.90
N MET A 16 14.65 -9.00 9.70
CA MET A 16 14.37 -8.02 10.75
C MET A 16 12.87 -7.91 11.01
N SER A 17 12.52 -7.69 12.28
CA SER A 17 11.15 -7.36 12.68
C SER A 17 10.75 -6.00 12.12
N VAL A 18 9.59 -5.96 11.45
CA VAL A 18 9.03 -4.74 10.85
C VAL A 18 7.75 -4.39 11.63
N ALA A 19 7.67 -3.14 12.08
CA ALA A 19 6.47 -2.59 12.73
C ALA A 19 5.67 -1.68 11.78
N VAL A 20 6.34 -1.08 10.80
CA VAL A 20 5.76 -0.10 9.87
C VAL A 20 6.37 -0.33 8.49
N ILE A 21 5.53 -0.35 7.46
CA ILE A 21 5.92 -0.34 6.05
C ILE A 21 5.44 1.00 5.47
N GLU A 22 6.37 1.78 4.93
CA GLU A 22 6.07 3.07 4.31
C GLU A 22 5.90 2.92 2.81
N ALA A 23 4.84 3.50 2.25
CA ALA A 23 4.52 3.48 0.83
C ALA A 23 4.12 4.91 0.37
N PRO A 24 5.11 5.77 0.06
CA PRO A 24 4.89 7.20 -0.19
C PRO A 24 4.12 7.51 -1.48
N ASP A 25 4.11 6.59 -2.43
CA ASP A 25 3.54 6.77 -3.77
C ASP A 25 2.53 5.67 -4.13
N TYR A 26 2.18 4.80 -3.18
CA TYR A 26 1.40 3.60 -3.45
C TYR A 26 0.53 3.17 -2.26
N ASN A 27 -0.69 2.68 -2.52
CA ASN A 27 -1.61 2.23 -1.50
C ASN A 27 -1.33 0.75 -1.19
N ALA A 28 -0.22 0.53 -0.51
CA ALA A 28 0.29 -0.82 -0.23
C ALA A 28 -0.66 -1.65 0.64
N TYR A 29 -1.46 -1.01 1.49
CA TYR A 29 -2.44 -1.72 2.32
C TYR A 29 -3.52 -2.43 1.49
N SER A 30 -4.04 -1.76 0.46
CA SER A 30 -5.12 -2.33 -0.37
C SER A 30 -4.63 -3.09 -1.59
N GLN A 31 -3.42 -2.79 -2.05
CA GLN A 31 -2.90 -3.32 -3.32
C GLN A 31 -1.68 -4.24 -3.16
N CYS A 32 -1.30 -4.59 -1.93
CA CYS A 32 -0.29 -5.62 -1.68
C CYS A 32 -0.82 -6.70 -0.74
N VAL A 33 -0.28 -7.90 -0.91
CA VAL A 33 -0.41 -9.02 0.01
C VAL A 33 0.95 -9.23 0.66
N PHE A 34 0.98 -9.11 1.99
CA PHE A 34 2.17 -9.31 2.81
C PHE A 34 2.12 -10.70 3.45
N ARG A 35 3.25 -11.41 3.44
CA ARG A 35 3.44 -12.63 4.23
C ARG A 35 4.50 -12.41 5.29
N SER A 36 4.20 -12.80 6.52
CA SER A 36 5.17 -12.77 7.62
C SER A 36 5.83 -14.13 7.87
N ALA A 37 6.98 -14.11 8.53
CA ALA A 37 7.68 -15.31 8.98
C ALA A 37 7.04 -15.80 10.30
N GLY A 38 6.13 -16.77 10.20
CA GLY A 38 5.63 -17.53 11.36
C GLY A 38 4.14 -17.84 11.33
N ASP A 39 3.72 -18.80 12.16
CA ASP A 39 2.31 -19.15 12.41
C ASP A 39 1.62 -18.15 13.37
N ALA A 40 2.33 -17.12 13.81
CA ALA A 40 1.79 -16.09 14.68
C ALA A 40 0.80 -15.22 13.91
N GLN A 41 -0.38 -15.01 14.49
CA GLN A 41 -1.42 -14.18 13.89
C GLN A 41 -0.90 -12.75 13.70
N VAL A 42 -0.65 -12.37 12.44
CA VAL A 42 -0.26 -11.01 12.05
C VAL A 42 -1.51 -10.21 11.67
N THR A 43 -1.57 -8.98 12.13
CA THR A 43 -2.57 -7.99 11.71
C THR A 43 -1.87 -6.88 10.97
N PHE A 44 -2.42 -6.52 9.82
CA PHE A 44 -2.02 -5.34 9.06
C PHE A 44 -3.12 -4.31 9.17
N THR A 45 -2.76 -3.04 9.37
CA THR A 45 -3.71 -1.92 9.34
C THR A 45 -3.12 -0.73 8.60
N SER A 46 -3.97 0.09 7.97
CA SER A 46 -3.55 1.31 7.30
C SER A 46 -3.52 2.49 8.26
N SER A 47 -2.50 3.34 8.14
CA SER A 47 -2.46 4.68 8.72
C SER A 47 -1.86 5.67 7.72
N ILE A 48 -2.00 6.97 7.99
CA ILE A 48 -1.39 8.04 7.21
C ILE A 48 -0.46 8.80 8.16
N SER A 49 0.79 8.97 7.77
CA SER A 49 1.75 9.77 8.54
C SER A 49 1.41 11.28 8.48
N PRO A 50 1.99 12.12 9.34
CA PRO A 50 1.74 13.57 9.32
C PRO A 50 2.11 14.26 8.00
N ASP A 51 3.05 13.72 7.24
CA ASP A 51 3.47 14.18 5.91
C ASP A 51 2.63 13.59 4.76
N GLY A 52 1.62 12.77 5.06
CA GLY A 52 0.71 12.19 4.07
C GLY A 52 1.23 10.94 3.35
N THR A 53 2.21 10.25 3.93
CA THR A 53 2.70 8.95 3.44
C THR A 53 1.78 7.82 3.90
N ASN A 54 1.46 6.87 3.01
CA ASN A 54 0.73 5.67 3.43
C ASN A 54 1.61 4.80 4.31
N LEU A 55 1.06 4.35 5.42
CA LEU A 55 1.69 3.41 6.33
C LEU A 55 0.87 2.13 6.40
N VAL A 56 1.56 0.98 6.35
CA VAL A 56 1.01 -0.30 6.78
C VAL A 56 1.63 -0.64 8.13
N LEU A 57 0.84 -0.61 9.19
CA LEU A 57 1.28 -1.01 10.52
C LEU A 57 1.18 -2.53 10.65
N VAL A 58 2.21 -3.14 11.24
CA VAL A 58 2.36 -4.59 11.39
C VAL A 58 2.33 -4.94 12.88
N GLY A 59 1.29 -5.66 13.30
CA GLY A 59 1.05 -6.01 14.71
C GLY A 59 0.84 -7.51 14.92
N PRO A 60 1.62 -8.18 15.80
CA PRO A 60 2.85 -7.69 16.42
C PRO A 60 3.98 -7.52 15.40
N PRO A 61 5.00 -6.67 15.67
CA PRO A 61 6.15 -6.49 14.79
C PRO A 61 6.85 -7.82 14.49
N GLN A 62 7.01 -8.14 13.22
CA GLN A 62 7.62 -9.38 12.77
C GLN A 62 8.21 -9.24 11.37
N ALA A 63 9.04 -10.20 10.96
CA ALA A 63 9.66 -10.17 9.64
C ALA A 63 8.62 -10.43 8.54
N ILE A 64 8.65 -9.61 7.49
CA ILE A 64 7.88 -9.82 6.26
C ILE A 64 8.77 -10.57 5.30
N VAL A 65 8.39 -11.78 4.87
CA VAL A 65 9.22 -12.69 4.07
C VAL A 65 8.97 -12.59 2.57
N SER A 66 7.74 -12.24 2.20
CA SER A 66 7.38 -11.97 0.82
C SER A 66 6.27 -10.92 0.73
N VAL A 67 6.26 -10.23 -0.39
CA VAL A 67 5.22 -9.27 -0.73
C VAL A 67 4.85 -9.49 -2.20
N LYS A 68 3.56 -9.42 -2.50
CA LYS A 68 3.02 -9.34 -3.85
C LYS A 68 2.24 -8.05 -3.96
N CYS A 69 2.55 -7.18 -4.92
CA CYS A 69 1.82 -5.94 -5.16
C CYS A 69 1.26 -5.90 -6.59
N GLU A 70 0.05 -5.39 -6.76
CA GLU A 70 -0.62 -5.28 -8.07
C GLU A 70 -0.24 -3.99 -8.80
N GLY A 71 0.17 -4.07 -10.06
CA GLY A 71 0.73 -2.93 -10.81
C GLY A 71 -0.27 -1.88 -11.29
N MET A 72 -1.36 -1.65 -10.59
CA MET A 72 -2.45 -0.81 -11.11
C MET A 72 -3.01 0.15 -10.07
N CYS A 73 -2.60 1.41 -10.19
CA CYS A 73 -3.21 2.50 -9.44
C CYS A 73 -3.42 3.73 -10.33
N VAL A 74 -4.39 4.55 -9.95
CA VAL A 74 -4.78 5.77 -10.67
C VAL A 74 -3.95 6.94 -10.13
N PRO A 75 -3.24 7.69 -11.00
CA PRO A 75 -2.45 8.83 -10.57
C PRO A 75 -3.29 9.91 -9.89
N ASN A 76 -2.68 10.67 -8.98
CA ASN A 76 -3.32 11.81 -8.35
C ASN A 76 -3.88 12.79 -9.42
N TYR A 77 -5.03 13.38 -9.12
CA TYR A 77 -5.80 14.28 -9.97
C TYR A 77 -6.41 13.67 -11.24
N SER A 78 -6.21 12.37 -11.48
CA SER A 78 -6.91 11.62 -12.52
C SER A 78 -8.31 11.23 -12.05
N ASP A 79 -9.16 10.83 -13.00
CA ASP A 79 -10.52 10.37 -12.70
C ASP A 79 -10.49 8.97 -12.07
N CYS A 80 -11.06 8.83 -10.88
CA CYS A 80 -11.20 7.53 -10.21
C CYS A 80 -12.41 6.73 -10.71
N TYR A 81 -13.37 7.38 -11.37
CA TYR A 81 -14.47 6.75 -12.10
C TYR A 81 -14.55 7.26 -13.54
N ALA A 82 -14.75 6.33 -14.47
CA ALA A 82 -15.03 6.62 -15.87
C ALA A 82 -16.37 5.95 -16.25
N ASN A 83 -17.31 6.71 -16.81
CA ASN A 83 -18.65 6.22 -17.16
C ASN A 83 -19.39 5.51 -15.99
N GLY A 84 -19.18 5.99 -14.76
CA GLY A 84 -19.75 5.40 -13.54
C GLY A 84 -19.09 4.09 -13.08
N GLN A 85 -18.04 3.60 -13.77
CA GLN A 85 -17.27 2.43 -13.38
C GLN A 85 -15.96 2.84 -12.67
N PRO A 86 -15.53 2.12 -11.63
CA PRO A 86 -14.26 2.39 -10.97
C PRO A 86 -13.10 2.10 -11.94
N VAL A 87 -12.19 3.06 -12.06
CA VAL A 87 -10.97 2.92 -12.89
C VAL A 87 -9.90 2.11 -12.14
N GLY A 88 -9.80 2.33 -10.83
CA GLY A 88 -8.84 1.66 -9.96
C GLY A 88 -8.63 2.42 -8.66
N PRO A 89 -7.85 1.86 -7.72
CA PRO A 89 -7.46 2.54 -6.48
C PRO A 89 -6.53 3.72 -6.78
N CYS A 90 -6.65 4.81 -6.04
CA CYS A 90 -5.71 5.92 -6.14
C CYS A 90 -4.33 5.52 -5.60
N CYS A 91 -3.26 5.91 -6.30
CA CYS A 91 -1.88 5.52 -5.96
C CYS A 91 -1.50 5.95 -4.54
N ASN A 92 -1.49 7.25 -4.24
CA ASN A 92 -1.24 7.75 -2.89
C ASN A 92 -2.40 8.66 -2.47
N GLY A 93 -3.57 8.08 -2.22
CA GLY A 93 -4.74 8.91 -1.96
C GLY A 93 -6.07 8.19 -1.86
N TYR A 94 -7.12 9.00 -1.94
CA TYR A 94 -8.51 8.58 -1.95
C TYR A 94 -9.27 9.23 -3.10
N CYS A 95 -10.38 8.60 -3.50
CA CYS A 95 -11.26 9.14 -4.52
C CYS A 95 -12.26 10.12 -3.89
N ALA A 96 -12.22 11.39 -4.31
CA ALA A 96 -13.17 12.41 -3.88
C ALA A 96 -13.56 13.32 -5.04
N ALA A 97 -14.88 13.54 -5.20
CA ALA A 97 -15.45 14.29 -6.32
C ALA A 97 -14.94 13.81 -7.70
N ASN A 98 -14.94 12.49 -7.91
CA ASN A 98 -14.40 11.81 -9.08
C ASN A 98 -12.91 12.08 -9.37
N LYS A 99 -12.12 12.54 -8.39
CA LYS A 99 -10.69 12.77 -8.57
C LYS A 99 -9.90 12.01 -7.51
N CYS A 100 -8.81 11.39 -7.92
CA CYS A 100 -7.82 10.93 -6.95
C CYS A 100 -7.20 12.14 -6.25
N ARG A 101 -7.33 12.21 -4.93
CA ARG A 101 -6.78 13.25 -4.08
C ARG A 101 -5.65 12.69 -3.24
N PRO A 102 -4.50 13.38 -3.18
CA PRO A 102 -3.44 12.98 -2.29
C PRO A 102 -3.89 12.98 -0.83
N TRP A 103 -3.25 12.17 0.01
CA TRP A 103 -3.42 12.25 1.46
C TRP A 103 -2.76 13.49 2.06
N ASN A 104 -1.66 13.97 1.48
CA ASN A 104 -1.10 15.27 1.80
C ASN A 104 -1.89 16.38 1.08
N LEU A 105 -2.44 17.30 1.87
CA LEU A 105 -3.11 18.50 1.37
C LEU A 105 -2.19 19.74 1.33
N LEU A 106 -0.88 19.53 1.48
CA LEU A 106 0.14 20.59 1.49
C LEU A 106 0.57 20.97 0.06
#